data_AF-A0AAV7CZF1-F1
#
_entry.id   AF-A0AAV7CZF1-F1
#
_cell.length_a   1.000
_cell.length_b   1.000
_cell.length_c   1.000
_cell.angle_alpha   90.00
_cell.angle_beta   90.00
_cell.angle_gamma   90.00
#
_symmetry.space_group_name_H-M   'P 1'
#
loop_
_entity.id
_entity.type
_entity.pdbx_description
1 polymer ?
#
loop_
_entity_poly.entity_id
_entity_poly.type
_entity_poly.pdbx_seq_one_letter_code
_entity_poly.pdbx_strand_id
1 'polypeptide(L)'
;MAAPLSRPGVFLALCVILLQALAGRCHAAEDKEQARPGRGGQDGECHFYAGGQVYPGEATRVPVSDHSLHLSKAKISKPAPYFEGTAVINGEFKELKLTDYRGKYLVFFFYPLDLINTPRKQGGLGPMKIPLLSDLTHQISKDYGVYLEDQGHTLRGLFIIDDKGVLRQITMNDLPVGRSVDETLRLVQAFQYTDKHGEVCPAGWKPGSETVMPPLFG
;
A
#
# COMPACT_ATOMS: atom_id res chain seq x y z
N MET A 1 23.07 5.19 -2.92
CA MET A 1 23.78 4.25 -2.03
C MET A 1 22.77 3.74 -1.02
N ALA A 2 22.32 2.49 -1.13
CA ALA A 2 21.34 1.92 -0.21
C ALA A 2 22.07 1.33 1.00
N ALA A 3 21.74 1.81 2.20
CA ALA A 3 22.37 1.38 3.44
C ALA A 3 22.08 -0.11 3.73
N PRO A 4 23.02 -0.84 4.37
CA PRO A 4 22.83 -2.24 4.74
C PRO A 4 21.79 -2.32 5.88
N LEU A 5 20.61 -2.86 5.56
CA LEU A 5 19.50 -3.10 6.50
C LEU A 5 19.73 -4.38 7.32
N SER A 6 20.86 -4.45 8.04
CA SER A 6 21.12 -5.49 9.04
C SER A 6 21.29 -4.84 10.41
N ARG A 7 20.18 -4.39 11.01
CA ARG A 7 20.12 -4.04 12.43
C ARG A 7 19.30 -5.10 13.17
N PRO A 8 19.73 -5.55 14.36
CA PRO A 8 19.01 -6.56 15.14
C PRO A 8 17.64 -6.03 15.55
N GLY A 9 16.58 -6.81 15.28
CA GLY A 9 15.21 -6.51 15.70
C GLY A 9 14.22 -6.12 14.59
N VAL A 10 14.65 -6.00 13.33
CA VAL A 10 13.75 -5.71 12.20
C VAL A 10 14.03 -6.70 11.06
N PHE A 11 13.15 -7.69 10.87
CA PHE A 11 13.15 -8.48 9.64
C PHE A 11 12.32 -7.74 8.60
N LEU A 12 13.01 -7.15 7.63
CA LEU A 12 12.40 -6.23 6.69
C LEU A 12 11.85 -6.99 5.47
N ALA A 13 10.55 -6.81 5.25
CA ALA A 13 9.86 -6.91 3.97
C ALA A 13 9.60 -8.34 3.43
N LEU A 14 8.36 -8.79 3.48
CA LEU A 14 7.82 -9.92 2.70
C LEU A 14 7.05 -9.35 1.52
N CYS A 15 7.40 -9.77 0.31
CA CYS A 15 6.71 -9.36 -0.90
C CYS A 15 5.77 -10.47 -1.35
N VAL A 16 4.48 -10.17 -1.54
CA VAL A 16 3.56 -11.11 -2.21
C VAL A 16 3.50 -10.76 -3.68
N ILE A 17 3.98 -11.68 -4.50
CA ILE A 17 3.82 -11.67 -5.94
C ILE A 17 3.77 -13.10 -6.42
N LEU A 18 2.64 -13.49 -7.02
CA LEU A 18 2.63 -14.19 -8.30
C LEU A 18 1.17 -14.32 -8.74
N LEU A 19 0.80 -13.50 -9.71
CA LEU A 19 -0.27 -13.81 -10.65
C LEU A 19 0.43 -14.33 -11.89
N GLN A 20 0.31 -15.61 -12.20
CA GLN A 20 0.88 -16.15 -13.42
C GLN A 20 0.17 -15.56 -14.64
N ALA A 21 0.85 -14.69 -15.37
CA ALA A 21 0.62 -14.48 -16.79
C ALA A 21 1.78 -15.11 -17.58
N LEU A 22 1.87 -16.44 -17.57
CA LEU A 22 2.52 -17.15 -18.67
C LEU A 22 1.49 -17.33 -19.79
N ALA A 23 1.12 -16.24 -20.46
CA ALA A 23 0.47 -16.29 -21.75
C ALA A 23 0.60 -14.95 -22.48
N GLY A 24 1.34 -14.97 -23.60
CA GLY A 24 1.01 -14.16 -24.77
C GLY A 24 1.47 -12.70 -24.77
N ARG A 25 2.51 -12.45 -25.57
CA ARG A 25 2.80 -11.14 -26.18
C ARG A 25 1.52 -10.53 -26.76
N CYS A 26 1.28 -9.24 -26.54
CA CYS A 26 0.73 -8.35 -27.57
C CYS A 26 0.98 -6.89 -27.18
N HIS A 27 1.50 -6.13 -28.14
CA HIS A 27 1.83 -4.71 -28.04
C HIS A 27 0.55 -3.87 -27.81
N ALA A 28 0.66 -2.82 -27.02
CA ALA A 28 -0.27 -1.69 -27.11
C ALA A 28 0.51 -0.45 -27.57
N ALA A 29 0.16 0.00 -28.77
CA ALA A 29 0.65 1.22 -29.40
C ALA A 29 0.07 2.45 -28.69
N GLU A 30 0.86 3.52 -28.63
CA GLU A 30 0.44 4.86 -28.26
C GLU A 30 -0.40 5.46 -29.38
N ASP A 31 -1.56 6.03 -29.06
CA ASP A 31 -2.22 7.02 -29.93
C ASP A 31 -2.45 8.33 -29.17
N LYS A 32 -1.92 9.40 -29.76
CA LYS A 32 -2.17 10.80 -29.43
C LYS A 32 -3.44 11.23 -30.15
N GLU A 33 -4.32 11.98 -29.49
CA GLU A 33 -5.29 12.82 -30.20
C GLU A 33 -5.47 14.15 -29.46
N GLN A 34 -5.34 15.24 -30.21
CA GLN A 34 -5.30 16.62 -29.75
C GLN A 34 -6.18 17.44 -30.71
N ALA A 35 -7.31 17.98 -30.27
CA ALA A 35 -7.92 19.23 -30.78
C ALA A 35 -9.31 19.57 -30.16
N ARG A 36 -9.49 20.84 -29.80
CA ARG A 36 -10.75 21.64 -29.72
C ARG A 36 -10.97 22.35 -31.09
N PRO A 37 -12.07 23.12 -31.44
CA PRO A 37 -12.95 23.94 -30.57
C PRO A 37 -14.43 24.24 -31.01
N GLY A 38 -15.14 25.04 -30.18
CA GLY A 38 -16.30 25.92 -30.52
C GLY A 38 -17.67 25.46 -29.97
N ARG A 39 -18.66 26.27 -29.53
CA ARG A 39 -18.90 27.73 -29.40
C ARG A 39 -20.21 27.89 -28.57
N GLY A 40 -20.28 28.74 -27.53
CA GLY A 40 -21.19 29.92 -27.51
C GLY A 40 -22.38 29.84 -26.51
N GLY A 41 -22.56 30.89 -25.68
CA GLY A 41 -23.77 31.14 -24.85
C GLY A 41 -23.48 32.03 -23.63
N GLN A 42 -24.08 33.22 -23.58
CA GLN A 42 -23.77 34.38 -22.71
C GLN A 42 -24.38 34.35 -21.29
N ASP A 43 -23.60 34.90 -20.36
CA ASP A 43 -23.90 35.85 -19.27
C ASP A 43 -24.97 35.53 -18.21
N GLY A 44 -24.48 35.09 -17.04
CA GLY A 44 -25.09 35.32 -15.73
C GLY A 44 -24.04 35.94 -14.80
N GLU A 45 -24.20 37.22 -14.50
CA GLU A 45 -23.30 38.06 -13.71
C GLU A 45 -23.14 37.54 -12.27
N CYS A 46 -21.91 37.28 -11.83
CA CYS A 46 -21.61 36.80 -10.48
C CYS A 46 -21.43 37.97 -9.49
N HIS A 47 -22.26 38.04 -8.46
CA HIS A 47 -22.06 38.98 -7.35
C HIS A 47 -21.08 38.42 -6.30
N PHE A 48 -20.07 39.21 -5.94
CA PHE A 48 -19.08 38.89 -4.91
C PHE A 48 -19.35 39.67 -3.62
N TYR A 49 -19.64 38.94 -2.54
CA TYR A 49 -19.42 39.40 -1.17
C TYR A 49 -18.68 38.28 -0.42
N ALA A 50 -17.51 38.60 0.14
CA ALA A 50 -16.79 37.81 1.16
C ALA A 50 -16.55 36.29 0.88
N GLY A 51 -16.37 35.90 -0.39
CA GLY A 51 -15.38 34.89 -0.80
C GLY A 51 -15.69 33.39 -0.63
N GLY A 52 -16.94 32.97 -0.43
CA GLY A 52 -17.27 31.54 -0.45
C GLY A 52 -18.72 31.27 -0.88
N GLN A 53 -18.90 30.39 -1.87
CA GLN A 53 -20.18 29.76 -2.16
C GLN A 53 -20.18 28.33 -1.61
N VAL A 54 -21.10 28.04 -0.70
CA VAL A 54 -21.53 26.68 -0.34
C VAL A 54 -22.86 26.49 -1.08
N TYR A 55 -22.91 25.52 -2.00
CA TYR A 55 -23.94 25.30 -3.04
C TYR A 55 -25.41 25.43 -2.56
N PRO A 56 -26.33 25.69 -3.51
CA PRO A 56 -27.03 24.55 -4.11
C PRO A 56 -27.26 24.74 -5.63
N GLY A 57 -26.47 24.07 -6.45
CA GLY A 57 -26.75 23.87 -7.88
C GLY A 57 -27.30 22.46 -8.07
N GLU A 58 -28.47 22.34 -8.69
CA GLU A 58 -29.19 21.13 -9.08
C GLU A 58 -28.53 19.79 -8.72
N ALA A 59 -29.08 19.12 -7.70
CA ALA A 59 -28.80 17.72 -7.44
C ALA A 59 -29.34 16.87 -8.61
N THR A 60 -28.56 16.81 -9.70
CA THR A 60 -28.66 15.69 -10.62
C THR A 60 -28.36 14.47 -9.77
N ARG A 61 -29.38 13.63 -9.53
CA ARG A 61 -29.17 12.32 -8.91
C ARG A 61 -28.24 11.56 -9.83
N VAL A 62 -26.95 11.55 -9.50
CA VAL A 62 -26.00 10.61 -10.10
C VAL A 62 -26.62 9.23 -9.85
N PRO A 63 -26.88 8.43 -10.90
CA PRO A 63 -27.43 7.10 -10.70
C PRO A 63 -26.55 6.34 -9.71
N VAL A 64 -27.17 5.78 -8.66
CA VAL A 64 -26.52 5.06 -7.56
C VAL A 64 -26.08 3.66 -8.03
N SER A 65 -25.46 3.58 -9.22
CA SER A 65 -25.04 2.34 -9.85
C SER A 65 -23.53 2.09 -9.82
N ASP A 66 -22.73 3.00 -9.25
CA ASP A 66 -21.26 2.88 -9.25
C ASP A 66 -20.60 2.91 -7.85
N HIS A 67 -21.33 2.55 -6.80
CA HIS A 67 -20.69 2.26 -5.50
C HIS A 67 -20.21 0.81 -5.47
N SER A 68 -18.97 0.58 -5.93
CA SER A 68 -18.29 -0.71 -5.76
C SER A 68 -17.94 -0.89 -4.28
N LEU A 69 -18.50 -1.93 -3.65
CA LEU A 69 -18.18 -2.29 -2.28
C LEU A 69 -16.77 -2.88 -2.23
N HIS A 70 -15.83 -2.11 -1.66
CA HIS A 70 -14.49 -2.60 -1.39
C HIS A 70 -14.48 -3.43 -0.11
N LEU A 71 -14.39 -4.75 -0.24
CA LEU A 71 -14.34 -5.70 0.88
C LEU A 71 -12.89 -6.03 1.23
N SER A 72 -12.57 -5.99 2.53
CA SER A 72 -11.27 -6.40 3.06
C SER A 72 -11.40 -6.99 4.46
N LYS A 73 -10.61 -8.02 4.76
CA LYS A 73 -10.44 -8.55 6.11
C LYS A 73 -9.42 -7.73 6.90
N ALA A 74 -8.56 -6.97 6.22
CA ALA A 74 -7.51 -6.17 6.84
C ALA A 74 -8.12 -4.96 7.59
N LYS A 75 -8.00 -4.98 8.92
CA LYS A 75 -8.49 -3.92 9.80
C LYS A 75 -7.37 -3.51 10.76
N ILE A 76 -7.01 -2.23 10.76
CA ILE A 76 -6.04 -1.68 11.72
C ILE A 76 -6.53 -1.96 13.14
N SER A 77 -5.61 -2.26 14.07
CA SER A 77 -5.85 -2.70 15.46
C SER A 77 -6.46 -4.09 15.63
N LYS A 78 -6.68 -4.84 14.54
CA LYS A 78 -7.12 -6.24 14.59
C LYS A 78 -6.00 -7.19 14.13
N PRO A 79 -6.08 -8.50 14.46
CA PRO A 79 -5.17 -9.48 13.90
C PRO A 79 -5.11 -9.36 12.37
N ALA A 80 -3.91 -9.41 11.80
CA ALA A 80 -3.75 -9.39 10.36
C ALA A 80 -4.40 -10.63 9.74
N PRO A 81 -5.02 -10.53 8.54
CA PRO A 81 -5.57 -11.69 7.83
C PRO A 81 -4.49 -12.77 7.65
N TYR A 82 -4.84 -14.01 7.96
CA TYR A 82 -3.88 -15.12 7.83
C TYR A 82 -3.53 -15.37 6.36
N PHE A 83 -2.27 -15.73 6.11
CA PHE A 83 -1.81 -16.23 4.81
C PHE A 83 -0.85 -17.39 4.99
N GLU A 84 -0.87 -18.27 4.00
CA GLU A 84 0.11 -19.32 3.79
C GLU A 84 0.28 -19.56 2.29
N GLY A 85 1.49 -19.89 1.87
CA GLY A 85 1.76 -20.17 0.47
C GLY A 85 3.20 -20.52 0.18
N THR A 86 3.47 -20.81 -1.10
CA THR A 86 4.82 -21.09 -1.57
C THR A 86 5.56 -19.77 -1.81
N ALA A 87 6.74 -19.62 -1.22
CA ALA A 87 7.63 -18.49 -1.41
C ALA A 87 8.97 -18.92 -1.98
N VAL A 88 9.61 -18.03 -2.75
CA VAL A 88 11.00 -18.18 -3.18
C VAL A 88 11.90 -17.47 -2.17
N ILE A 89 12.78 -18.22 -1.51
CA ILE A 89 13.74 -17.71 -0.52
C ILE A 89 15.13 -18.15 -0.95
N ASN A 90 15.98 -17.19 -1.33
CA ASN A 90 17.34 -17.46 -1.84
C ASN A 90 17.37 -18.45 -3.04
N GLY A 91 16.34 -18.42 -3.89
CA GLY A 91 16.22 -19.31 -5.04
C GLY A 91 15.59 -20.68 -4.75
N GLU A 92 15.27 -20.97 -3.50
CA GLU A 92 14.60 -22.22 -3.10
C GLU A 92 13.11 -21.98 -2.85
N PHE A 93 12.27 -22.91 -3.29
CA PHE A 93 10.85 -22.91 -2.97
C PHE A 93 10.64 -23.43 -1.55
N LYS A 94 9.99 -22.62 -0.70
CA LYS A 94 9.67 -22.95 0.68
C LYS A 94 8.23 -22.58 1.00
N GLU A 95 7.59 -23.38 1.84
CA GLU A 95 6.31 -23.00 2.43
C GLU A 95 6.54 -21.88 3.46
N LEU A 96 5.67 -20.88 3.46
CA LEU A 96 5.80 -19.70 4.29
C LEU A 96 4.43 -19.24 4.79
N LYS A 97 4.36 -18.94 6.10
CA LYS A 97 3.12 -18.62 6.80
C LYS A 97 3.26 -17.31 7.57
N LEU A 98 2.14 -16.63 7.79
CA LEU A 98 2.11 -15.44 8.65
C LEU A 98 2.64 -15.75 10.07
N THR A 99 2.36 -16.94 10.58
CA THR A 99 2.76 -17.38 11.92
C THR A 99 4.26 -17.52 12.10
N ASP A 100 5.03 -17.70 11.02
CA ASP A 100 6.49 -17.82 11.07
C ASP A 100 7.17 -16.51 11.51
N TYR A 101 6.43 -15.40 11.46
CA TYR A 101 6.89 -14.06 11.82
C TYR A 101 6.46 -13.62 13.22
N ARG A 102 5.82 -14.48 14.02
CA ARG A 102 5.48 -14.16 15.42
C ARG A 102 6.73 -13.77 16.20
N GLY A 103 6.59 -12.77 17.08
CA GLY A 103 7.69 -12.19 17.84
C GLY A 103 8.56 -11.21 17.05
N LYS A 104 8.21 -10.90 15.79
CA LYS A 104 8.91 -9.93 14.95
C LYS A 104 7.92 -8.99 14.27
N TYR A 105 8.32 -7.73 14.10
CA TYR A 105 7.64 -6.84 13.18
C TYR A 105 7.82 -7.32 11.75
N LEU A 106 6.73 -7.32 10.98
CA LEU A 106 6.67 -7.73 9.59
C LEU A 106 6.16 -6.57 8.74
N VAL A 107 6.96 -6.16 7.77
CA VAL A 107 6.49 -5.32 6.66
C VAL A 107 6.03 -6.25 5.55
N PHE A 108 4.75 -6.23 5.21
CA PHE A 108 4.14 -7.10 4.22
C PHE A 108 3.61 -6.25 3.07
N PHE A 109 4.02 -6.50 1.84
CA PHE A 109 3.66 -5.62 0.73
C PHE A 109 3.41 -6.35 -0.58
N PHE A 110 2.48 -5.81 -1.36
CA PHE A 110 2.09 -6.30 -2.67
C PHE A 110 2.75 -5.46 -3.75
N TYR A 111 3.03 -6.10 -4.88
CA TYR A 111 3.67 -5.44 -6.02
C TYR A 111 3.32 -6.15 -7.33
N PRO A 112 3.04 -5.40 -8.42
CA PRO A 112 2.82 -5.99 -9.73
C PRO A 112 4.03 -6.77 -10.27
N LEU A 113 3.78 -7.87 -10.99
CA LEU A 113 4.78 -8.83 -11.46
C LEU A 113 5.87 -8.19 -12.35
N ASP A 114 5.47 -7.31 -13.26
CA ASP A 114 6.33 -6.76 -14.33
C ASP A 114 7.53 -5.95 -13.81
N LEU A 115 7.51 -5.61 -12.53
CA LEU A 115 8.47 -4.71 -11.93
C LEU A 115 9.47 -5.43 -11.00
N ILE A 116 9.34 -6.73 -10.76
CA ILE A 116 10.33 -7.46 -9.92
C ILE A 116 11.69 -7.50 -10.60
N ASN A 117 11.70 -8.02 -11.84
CA ASN A 117 12.92 -8.24 -12.61
C ASN A 117 13.45 -6.96 -13.25
N THR A 118 12.65 -5.88 -13.19
CA THR A 118 13.05 -4.56 -13.68
C THR A 118 14.08 -3.95 -12.73
N PRO A 119 15.19 -3.37 -13.23
CA PRO A 119 16.16 -2.68 -12.39
C PRO A 119 15.54 -1.49 -11.63
N ARG A 120 16.06 -1.16 -10.45
CA ARG A 120 15.61 0.01 -9.67
C ARG A 120 15.66 1.33 -10.43
N LYS A 121 16.62 1.49 -11.33
CA LYS A 121 16.75 2.69 -12.18
C LYS A 121 15.57 2.86 -13.16
N GLN A 122 14.85 1.78 -13.45
CA GLN A 122 13.69 1.73 -14.33
C GLN A 122 12.38 1.54 -13.54
N GLY A 123 12.41 1.80 -12.22
CA GLY A 123 11.22 1.70 -11.37
C GLY A 123 10.90 0.32 -10.82
N GLY A 124 11.75 -0.69 -11.07
CA GLY A 124 11.58 -2.04 -10.52
C GLY A 124 12.29 -2.28 -9.19
N LEU A 125 12.27 -3.53 -8.70
CA LEU A 125 12.85 -3.91 -7.41
C LEU A 125 14.32 -4.36 -7.50
N GLY A 126 14.69 -4.98 -8.64
CA GLY A 126 16.01 -5.56 -8.87
C GLY A 126 16.28 -6.83 -8.04
N PRO A 127 17.52 -7.35 -8.02
CA PRO A 127 17.88 -8.52 -7.23
C PRO A 127 17.61 -8.30 -5.74
N MET A 128 16.81 -9.15 -5.12
CA MET A 128 16.41 -9.01 -3.71
C MET A 128 16.70 -10.26 -2.90
N LYS A 129 17.07 -10.06 -1.63
CA LYS A 129 17.31 -11.12 -0.63
C LYS A 129 16.10 -11.35 0.28
N ILE A 130 14.93 -10.89 -0.14
CA ILE A 130 13.70 -11.04 0.65
C ILE A 130 12.84 -12.17 0.05
N PRO A 131 12.03 -12.85 0.88
CA PRO A 131 11.10 -13.86 0.37
C PRO A 131 10.08 -13.25 -0.61
N LEU A 132 9.82 -13.97 -1.69
CA LEU A 132 8.77 -13.66 -2.67
C LEU A 132 7.67 -14.70 -2.56
N LEU A 133 6.55 -14.34 -1.91
CA LEU A 133 5.39 -15.21 -1.70
C LEU A 133 4.46 -15.21 -2.91
N SER A 134 4.06 -16.39 -3.37
CA SER A 134 3.14 -16.55 -4.50
C SER A 134 1.68 -16.53 -4.08
N ASP A 135 0.83 -15.81 -4.81
CA ASP A 135 -0.63 -15.72 -4.57
C ASP A 135 -1.44 -16.03 -5.83
N LEU A 136 -1.29 -17.26 -6.35
CA LEU A 136 -1.94 -17.69 -7.60
C LEU A 136 -3.47 -17.71 -7.53
N THR A 137 -4.03 -17.86 -6.33
CA THR A 137 -5.48 -17.94 -6.11
C THR A 137 -6.11 -16.56 -5.92
N HIS A 138 -5.28 -15.52 -5.76
CA HIS A 138 -5.65 -14.16 -5.42
C HIS A 138 -6.32 -14.02 -4.05
N GLN A 139 -6.40 -15.11 -3.26
CA GLN A 139 -7.10 -15.12 -1.99
C GLN A 139 -6.41 -14.21 -0.98
N ILE A 140 -5.07 -14.18 -0.97
CA ILE A 140 -4.30 -13.31 -0.08
C ILE A 140 -4.54 -11.85 -0.49
N SER A 141 -4.48 -11.55 -1.78
CA SER A 141 -4.72 -10.21 -2.32
C SER A 141 -6.13 -9.70 -2.03
N LYS A 142 -7.15 -10.56 -2.13
CA LYS A 142 -8.55 -10.24 -1.79
C LYS A 142 -8.73 -10.06 -0.29
N ASP A 143 -8.15 -10.94 0.53
CA ASP A 143 -8.23 -10.85 2.00
C ASP A 143 -7.64 -9.55 2.54
N TYR A 144 -6.57 -9.07 1.90
CA TYR A 144 -5.94 -7.79 2.23
C TYR A 144 -6.57 -6.58 1.54
N GLY A 145 -7.53 -6.75 0.63
CA GLY A 145 -8.22 -5.65 -0.05
C GLY A 145 -7.31 -4.88 -1.02
N VAL A 146 -6.36 -5.56 -1.68
CA VAL A 146 -5.45 -4.92 -2.64
C VAL A 146 -5.72 -5.34 -4.08
N TYR A 147 -6.58 -6.33 -4.28
CA TYR A 147 -6.89 -6.90 -5.57
C TYR A 147 -7.84 -6.01 -6.38
N LEU A 148 -7.47 -5.72 -7.63
CA LEU A 148 -8.32 -5.06 -8.61
C LEU A 148 -9.01 -6.13 -9.45
N GLU A 149 -10.30 -6.35 -9.23
CA GLU A 149 -11.08 -7.36 -9.95
C GLU A 149 -11.05 -7.14 -11.48
N ASP A 150 -11.11 -5.89 -11.93
CA ASP A 150 -11.15 -5.55 -13.36
C ASP A 150 -9.82 -5.78 -14.08
N GLN A 151 -8.69 -5.65 -13.36
CA GLN A 151 -7.35 -5.70 -13.97
C GLN A 151 -6.61 -7.00 -13.65
N GLY A 152 -7.16 -7.86 -12.80
CA GLY A 152 -6.55 -9.13 -12.45
C GLY A 152 -5.24 -9.02 -11.69
N HIS A 153 -4.92 -7.89 -11.07
CA HIS A 153 -3.66 -7.72 -10.31
C HIS A 153 -3.85 -6.79 -9.11
N THR A 154 -2.78 -6.58 -8.35
CA THR A 154 -2.84 -5.82 -7.10
C THR A 154 -2.41 -4.37 -7.26
N LEU A 155 -3.05 -3.49 -6.49
CA LEU A 155 -2.53 -2.17 -6.16
C LEU A 155 -1.23 -2.30 -5.34
N ARG A 156 -0.52 -1.18 -5.17
CA ARG A 156 0.71 -1.12 -4.38
C ARG A 156 0.38 -0.99 -2.88
N GLY A 157 -0.15 -2.07 -2.30
CA GLY A 157 -0.46 -2.15 -0.86
C GLY A 157 0.74 -2.51 0.00
N LEU A 158 0.94 -1.83 1.13
CA LEU A 158 1.93 -2.13 2.17
C LEU A 158 1.24 -2.15 3.53
N PHE A 159 1.61 -3.12 4.34
CA PHE A 159 1.04 -3.41 5.64
C PHE A 159 2.17 -3.56 6.66
N ILE A 160 2.04 -2.90 7.81
CA ILE A 160 2.96 -3.09 8.95
C ILE A 160 2.22 -3.90 10.01
N ILE A 161 2.76 -5.07 10.32
CA ILE A 161 2.23 -6.05 11.26
C ILE A 161 3.21 -6.13 12.43
N ASP A 162 2.72 -6.02 13.66
CA ASP A 162 3.59 -6.07 14.86
C ASP A 162 3.99 -7.50 15.25
N ASP A 163 4.78 -7.63 16.31
CA ASP A 163 5.26 -8.90 16.86
C ASP A 163 4.15 -9.83 17.39
N LYS A 164 3.00 -9.27 17.74
CA LYS A 164 1.77 -9.99 18.12
C LYS A 164 0.89 -10.30 16.91
N GLY A 165 1.34 -9.90 15.73
CA GLY A 165 0.67 -9.84 14.43
C GLY A 165 -0.70 -9.19 14.41
N VAL A 166 -0.80 -8.08 15.12
CA VAL A 166 -1.84 -7.07 14.94
C VAL A 166 -1.41 -6.15 13.78
N LEU A 167 -2.36 -5.81 12.91
CA LEU A 167 -2.14 -4.87 11.82
C LEU A 167 -2.10 -3.44 12.37
N ARG A 168 -0.98 -2.74 12.16
CA ARG A 168 -0.74 -1.40 12.72
C ARG A 168 -0.90 -0.28 11.70
N GLN A 169 -0.57 -0.55 10.43
CA GLN A 169 -0.56 0.49 9.40
C GLN A 169 -0.83 -0.11 8.01
N ILE A 170 -1.53 0.67 7.17
CA ILE A 170 -1.82 0.35 5.77
C ILE A 170 -1.45 1.56 4.90
N THR A 171 -0.63 1.34 3.88
CA THR A 171 -0.36 2.29 2.80
C THR A 171 -0.86 1.69 1.49
N MET A 172 -1.71 2.41 0.79
CA MET A 172 -2.19 2.03 -0.54
C MET A 172 -1.76 3.10 -1.54
N ASN A 173 -1.01 2.69 -2.56
CA ASN A 173 -0.63 3.56 -3.66
C ASN A 173 -1.24 3.05 -4.97
N ASP A 174 -1.61 4.01 -5.83
CA ASP A 174 -1.91 3.72 -7.22
C ASP A 174 -0.67 3.25 -7.98
N LEU A 175 -0.86 2.62 -9.14
CA LEU A 175 0.17 1.99 -9.95
C LEU A 175 1.32 2.91 -10.38
N PRO A 176 1.16 4.20 -10.74
CA PRO A 176 2.29 5.01 -11.19
C PRO A 176 3.19 5.51 -10.06
N VAL A 177 2.75 5.44 -8.79
CA VAL A 177 3.45 6.08 -7.66
C VAL A 177 4.11 5.05 -6.75
N GLY A 178 5.44 5.12 -6.66
CA GLY A 178 6.23 4.28 -5.76
C GLY A 178 6.00 4.58 -4.27
N ARG A 179 6.43 3.64 -3.41
CA ARG A 179 6.44 3.80 -1.95
C ARG A 179 7.79 4.28 -1.45
N SER A 180 7.82 4.86 -0.25
CA SER A 180 9.04 5.28 0.43
C SER A 180 9.51 4.26 1.46
N VAL A 181 10.74 3.78 1.32
CA VAL A 181 11.40 2.90 2.30
C VAL A 181 11.70 3.67 3.59
N ASP A 182 12.10 4.94 3.47
CA ASP A 182 12.44 5.77 4.62
C ASP A 182 11.23 6.02 5.51
N GLU A 183 10.06 6.24 4.91
CA GLU A 183 8.82 6.41 5.67
C GLU A 183 8.38 5.10 6.33
N THR A 184 8.52 3.98 5.62
CA THR A 184 8.23 2.65 6.19
C THR A 184 9.11 2.38 7.42
N LEU A 185 10.41 2.68 7.32
CA LEU A 185 11.35 2.53 8.43
C LEU A 185 10.99 3.44 9.60
N ARG A 186 10.64 4.70 9.34
CA ARG A 186 10.21 5.67 10.35
C ARG A 186 8.97 5.19 11.10
N LEU A 187 7.98 4.66 10.39
CA LEU A 187 6.75 4.11 10.97
C LEU A 187 7.02 2.89 11.85
N VAL A 188 7.86 1.95 11.39
CA VAL A 188 8.25 0.78 12.21
C VAL A 188 8.94 1.24 13.49
N GLN A 189 9.86 2.20 13.41
CA GLN A 189 10.55 2.75 14.58
C GLN A 189 9.59 3.45 15.54
N ALA A 190 8.61 4.19 15.02
CA ALA A 190 7.60 4.85 15.84
C ALA A 190 6.76 3.82 16.62
N PHE A 191 6.24 2.79 15.95
CA PHE A 191 5.46 1.74 16.63
C PHE A 191 6.27 0.99 17.68
N GLN A 192 7.54 0.65 17.38
CA GLN A 192 8.43 0.02 18.35
C GLN A 192 8.70 0.92 19.56
N TYR A 193 8.82 2.23 19.35
CA TYR A 193 8.98 3.19 20.44
C TYR A 193 7.73 3.25 21.31
N THR A 194 6.54 3.44 20.71
CA THR A 194 5.28 3.53 21.47
C THR A 194 4.99 2.24 22.24
N ASP A 195 5.25 1.08 21.65
CA ASP A 195 5.02 -0.22 22.30
C ASP A 195 5.95 -0.46 23.51
N LYS A 196 7.15 0.15 23.50
CA LYS A 196 8.12 0.02 24.59
C LYS A 196 7.95 1.07 25.69
N HIS A 197 7.62 2.30 25.32
CA HIS A 197 7.62 3.45 26.24
C HIS A 197 6.23 3.87 26.71
N GLY A 198 5.16 3.49 26.00
CA GLY A 198 3.78 3.90 26.33
C GLY A 198 3.46 5.37 26.02
N GLU A 199 4.39 6.08 25.39
CA GLU A 199 4.22 7.44 24.88
C GLU A 199 3.66 7.42 23.46
N VAL A 200 3.18 8.57 22.97
CA VAL A 200 2.75 8.74 21.57
C VAL A 200 3.73 9.59 20.77
N CYS A 201 3.92 9.23 19.51
CA CYS A 201 4.80 9.93 18.57
C CYS A 201 4.03 11.01 17.79
N PRO A 202 4.44 12.30 17.85
CA PRO A 202 3.83 13.38 17.07
C PRO A 202 3.97 13.23 15.55
N ALA A 203 3.29 14.10 14.81
CA ALA A 203 3.40 14.18 13.35
C ALA A 203 4.86 14.41 12.92
N GLY A 204 5.35 13.62 11.97
CA GLY A 204 6.72 13.71 11.47
C GLY A 204 7.81 13.22 12.44
N TRP A 205 7.44 12.57 13.55
CA TRP A 205 8.40 12.05 14.55
C TRP A 205 9.49 11.18 13.91
N LYS A 206 10.72 11.38 14.38
CA LYS A 206 11.90 10.58 14.05
C LYS A 206 12.61 10.15 15.36
N PRO A 207 13.44 9.10 15.32
CA PRO A 207 14.21 8.70 16.50
C PRO A 207 14.99 9.88 17.10
N GLY A 208 14.79 10.12 18.40
CA GLY A 208 15.38 11.24 19.14
C GLY A 208 14.54 12.51 19.18
N SER A 209 13.41 12.58 18.45
CA SER A 209 12.43 13.67 18.59
C SER A 209 11.60 13.53 19.86
N GLU A 210 11.07 14.65 20.33
CA GLU A 210 10.18 14.70 21.48
C GLU A 210 8.91 13.88 21.25
N THR A 211 8.42 13.32 22.35
CA THR A 211 7.22 12.49 22.43
C THR A 211 6.25 13.09 23.43
N VAL A 212 4.99 12.64 23.36
CA VAL A 212 3.93 13.14 24.23
C VAL A 212 3.47 11.99 25.11
N MET A 213 3.42 12.22 26.41
CA MET A 213 2.73 11.30 27.32
C MET A 213 1.22 11.45 27.06
N PRO A 214 0.51 10.38 26.68
CA PRO A 214 -0.93 10.48 26.52
C PRO A 214 -1.53 10.90 27.87
N PRO A 215 -2.57 11.75 27.88
CA PRO A 215 -3.31 11.99 29.11
C PRO A 215 -3.76 10.64 29.66
N LEU A 216 -3.66 10.45 30.99
CA LEU A 216 -4.13 9.24 31.66
C LEU A 216 -5.61 9.06 31.33
N PHE A 217 -5.90 8.23 30.33
CA PHE A 217 -7.25 7.75 30.07
C PHE A 217 -7.51 6.69 31.15
N GLY A 218 -8.23 7.11 32.20
CA GLY A 218 -8.79 6.23 33.24
C GLY A 218 -9.93 5.38 32.73
#